data_AF-A0A9D1LHV7-F1
#
_entry.id   AF-A0A9D1LHV7-F1
#
_cell.length_a   1.000
_cell.length_b   1.000
_cell.length_c   1.000
_cell.angle_alpha   90.00
_cell.angle_beta   90.00
_cell.angle_gamma   90.00
#
_symmetry.space_group_name_H-M   'P 1'
#
loop_
_entity.id
_entity.type
_entity.pdbx_description
1 polymer ?
#
loop_
_entity_poly.entity_id
_entity_poly.type
_entity_poly.pdbx_seq_one_letter_code
_entity_poly.pdbx_strand_id
1 'polypeptide(L)' 'LFINMNDGTNEGIRHKTKPFFSAQFHPEACSGPLDTEFIFDEFINML' A
#
# COMPACT_ATOMS: atom_id res chain seq x y z
N LEU A 1 5.44 1.54 6.19
CA LEU A 1 4.46 0.50 5.84
C LEU A 1 5.12 -0.50 4.91
N PHE A 2 5.68 -0.03 3.80
CA PHE A 2 6.48 -0.83 2.87
C PHE A 2 7.85 -0.18 2.63
N ILE A 3 8.84 -0.98 2.22
CA ILE A 3 10.20 -0.56 1.89
C ILE A 3 10.59 -1.26 0.58
N ASN A 4 11.18 -0.53 -0.35
CA ASN A 4 11.67 -1.08 -1.61
C ASN A 4 12.85 -2.02 -1.36
N MET A 5 12.80 -3.23 -1.91
CA MET A 5 13.83 -4.23 -1.67
C MET A 5 15.15 -3.96 -2.43
N ASN A 6 15.11 -3.19 -3.51
CA ASN A 6 16.30 -2.92 -4.32
C ASN A 6 17.16 -1.80 -3.73
N ASP A 7 16.54 -0.74 -3.22
CA ASP A 7 17.25 0.50 -2.82
C ASP A 7 16.89 1.02 -1.42
N GLY A 8 15.95 0.37 -0.72
CA GLY A 8 15.55 0.76 0.63
C GLY A 8 14.69 2.03 0.70
N THR A 9 14.19 2.54 -0.43
CA THR A 9 13.29 3.70 -0.44
C THR A 9 11.94 3.39 0.19
N ASN A 10 11.22 4.42 0.62
CA ASN A 10 9.92 4.26 1.26
C ASN A 10 8.85 3.89 0.22
N GLU A 11 8.07 2.85 0.51
CA GLU A 11 6.99 2.37 -0.38
C GLU A 11 5.60 2.52 0.25
N GLY A 12 5.51 3.17 1.41
CA GLY A 12 4.23 3.46 2.04
C GLY A 12 4.33 3.92 3.50
N ILE A 13 3.30 4.62 3.94
CA ILE A 13 3.17 5.19 5.29
C ILE A 13 1.83 4.77 5.92
N ARG A 14 1.79 4.74 7.25
CA ARG A 14 0.57 4.51 8.03
C ARG A 14 0.61 5.43 9.25
N HIS A 15 -0.50 6.09 9.52
CA HIS A 15 -0.65 6.92 10.69
C HIS A 15 -0.70 6.03 11.95
N LYS A 16 -0.08 6.46 13.05
CA LYS A 16 0.13 5.61 14.24
C LYS A 16 -1.17 5.23 14.98
N THR A 17 -2.18 6.10 14.94
CA THR A 17 -3.45 5.91 15.71
C THR A 17 -4.71 6.03 14.87
N LYS A 18 -4.77 6.97 13.94
CA LYS A 18 -5.87 7.14 12.98
C LYS A 18 -5.80 6.11 11.84
N PRO A 19 -6.94 5.74 11.24
CA PRO A 19 -7.02 4.80 10.12
C PRO A 19 -6.62 5.51 8.81
N PHE A 20 -5.38 5.98 8.71
CA PHE A 20 -4.85 6.59 7.48
C PHE A 20 -3.60 5.83 7.05
N PHE A 21 -3.53 5.51 5.76
CA PHE A 21 -2.35 4.89 5.17
C PHE A 21 -2.23 5.29 3.70
N SER A 22 -1.05 5.08 3.13
CA SER A 22 -0.82 5.21 1.68
C SER A 22 0.30 4.25 1.24
N ALA A 23 0.28 3.91 -0.05
CA ALA A 23 1.33 3.19 -0.74
C ALA A 23 1.95 4.11 -1.81
N GLN A 24 3.22 3.85 -2.15
CA GLN A 24 3.92 4.59 -3.21
C GLN A 24 3.72 3.95 -4.60
N PHE A 25 3.45 2.65 -4.63
CA PHE A 25 3.15 1.88 -5.83
C PHE A 25 1.66 1.92 -6.20
N HIS A 26 1.34 1.37 -7.37
CA HIS A 26 0.00 1.25 -7.93
C HIS A 26 -0.62 -0.12 -7.61
N PRO A 27 -1.41 -0.26 -6.53
CA PRO A 27 -1.98 -1.54 -6.13
C PRO A 27 -3.05 -2.08 -7.09
N GLU A 28 -3.62 -1.23 -7.93
CA GLU A 28 -4.63 -1.56 -8.94
C GLU A 28 -4.06 -2.34 -10.14
N ALA A 29 -2.73 -2.38 -10.29
CA ALA A 29 -2.04 -2.90 -11.45
C ALA A 29 -2.59 -2.32 -12.77
N CYS A 30 -2.67 -3.09 -13.86
CA CYS A 30 -3.10 -2.64 -15.21
C CYS A 30 -2.12 -1.69 -15.95
N SER A 31 -0.88 -2.07 -16.28
CA SER A 31 -0.25 -3.40 -16.27
C SER A 31 0.57 -3.67 -14.99
N GLY A 32 0.78 -4.94 -14.65
CA GLY A 32 1.57 -5.33 -13.48
C GLY A 32 1.02 -6.58 -12.75
N PRO A 33 1.70 -7.05 -11.70
CA PRO A 33 1.22 -8.14 -10.85
C PRO A 33 0.05 -7.68 -9.96
N LEU A 34 -0.90 -8.58 -9.67
CA LEU A 34 -2.08 -8.31 -8.83
C LEU A 34 -1.83 -8.59 -7.33
N ASP A 35 -0.57 -8.75 -6.93
CA ASP A 35 -0.18 -9.24 -5.59
C ASP A 35 -0.52 -8.27 -4.45
N THR A 36 -0.91 -7.03 -4.76
CA THR A 36 -1.20 -5.96 -3.79
C THR A 36 -2.65 -5.51 -3.77
N GLU A 37 -3.56 -6.25 -4.41
CA GLU A 37 -5.00 -5.92 -4.45
C GLU A 37 -5.65 -5.88 -3.05
N PHE A 38 -5.13 -6.63 -2.08
CA PHE A 38 -5.60 -6.66 -0.69
C PHE A 38 -5.62 -5.28 0.00
N ILE A 39 -4.87 -4.30 -0.52
CA ILE A 39 -4.87 -2.92 -0.01
C ILE A 39 -6.26 -2.27 -0.17
N PHE A 40 -7.01 -2.64 -1.22
CA PHE A 40 -8.38 -2.18 -1.40
C PHE A 40 -9.32 -2.77 -0.35
N ASP A 41 -9.15 -4.05 0.00
CA ASP A 41 -9.92 -4.69 1.07
C ASP A 41 -9.64 -4.03 2.43
N GLU A 42 -8.37 -3.71 2.73
CA GLU A 42 -8.02 -2.95 3.94
C GLU A 42 -8.73 -1.59 3.97
N PHE A 43 -8.75 -0.86 2.84
CA PHE A 43 -9.42 0.43 2.74
C PHE A 43 -10.93 0.32 2.98
N ILE A 44 -11.60 -0.67 2.40
CA ILE A 44 -13.05 -0.86 2.55
C ILE A 44 -13.42 -1.24 3.99
N ASN A 45 -12.61 -2.06 4.67
CA ASN A 45 -12.83 -2.44 6.07
C ASN A 45 -12.73 -1.28 7.06
N MET A 46 -12.26 -0.12 6.63
CA MET A 46 -12.13 1.09 7.45
C MET A 46 -13.32 2.06 7.33
N LEU A 47 -14.26 1.79 6.42
CA LEU A 47 -15.53 2.51 6.29
C LEU A 47 -16.53 2.06 7.36
#